data_AF-S4PNG5-F1
#
_entry.id   AF-S4PNG5-F1
#
_cell.length_a   1.000
_cell.length_b   1.000
_cell.length_c   1.000
_cell.angle_alpha   90.00
_cell.angle_beta   90.00
_cell.angle_gamma   90.00
#
_symmetry.space_group_name_H-M   'P 1'
#
loop_
_entity.id
_entity.type
_entity.pdbx_description
1 polymer ?
#
loop_
_entity_poly.entity_id
_entity_poly.type
_entity_poly.pdbx_seq_one_letter_code
_entity_poly.pdbx_strand_id
1 'polypeptide(L)'
;MRDRSASIGTLNLKTPLAHLIGEQNRTMLFQVGRSELRLISPDRKQILLHRAFKDVASCVLGRANKEHFGFVCRETNDSYACYVFKCESDSIATEVVNAIKQAFVAHAELLKKSRDKS
;
A
#
# COMPACT_ATOMS: atom_id res chain seq x y z
N MET A 1 24.70 -11.22 -9.71
CA MET A 1 24.00 -11.13 -8.40
C MET A 1 23.73 -9.65 -8.16
N ARG A 2 22.50 -9.16 -8.38
CA ARG A 2 22.17 -7.74 -8.17
C ARG A 2 21.81 -7.57 -6.70
N ASP A 3 22.56 -6.72 -6.01
CA ASP A 3 22.33 -6.37 -4.61
C ASP A 3 20.97 -5.68 -4.47
N ARG A 4 20.01 -6.37 -3.83
CA ARG A 4 18.60 -5.96 -3.75
C ARG A 4 18.35 -4.95 -2.62
N SER A 5 19.38 -4.59 -1.85
CA SER A 5 19.27 -3.68 -0.70
C SER A 5 19.54 -2.22 -1.05
N ALA A 6 20.00 -1.92 -2.27
CA ALA A 6 20.23 -0.55 -2.71
C ALA A 6 18.90 0.13 -3.09
N SER A 7 18.07 0.48 -2.09
CA SER A 7 17.22 1.64 -2.27
C SER A 7 18.17 2.82 -2.40
N ILE A 8 18.19 3.49 -3.55
CA ILE A 8 19.07 4.64 -3.80
C ILE A 8 18.53 5.81 -2.97
N GLY A 9 18.79 5.73 -1.66
CA GLY A 9 18.41 6.70 -0.67
C GLY A 9 19.07 8.02 -1.01
N THR A 10 18.26 9.07 -1.06
CA THR A 10 18.69 10.48 -1.10
C THR A 10 19.37 10.95 -2.40
N LEU A 11 18.76 10.73 -3.56
CA LEU A 11 19.10 11.53 -4.75
C LEU A 11 18.40 12.90 -4.70
N ASN A 12 19.19 13.96 -4.87
CA ASN A 12 18.71 15.32 -5.06
C ASN A 12 17.92 15.41 -6.37
N LEU A 13 16.61 15.67 -6.25
CA LEU A 13 15.63 15.67 -7.34
C LEU A 13 15.93 16.71 -8.45
N LYS A 14 16.91 17.60 -8.24
CA LYS A 14 17.31 18.64 -9.20
C LYS A 14 18.34 18.18 -10.23
N THR A 15 18.85 16.94 -10.15
CA THR A 15 19.84 16.44 -11.11
C THR A 15 19.18 15.68 -12.27
N PRO A 16 19.67 15.77 -13.51
CA PRO A 16 19.12 15.04 -14.67
C PRO A 16 19.06 13.52 -14.46
N LEU A 17 20.03 12.98 -13.69
CA LEU A 17 20.08 11.57 -13.31
C LEU A 17 18.90 11.18 -12.39
N ALA A 18 18.46 12.09 -11.53
CA ALA A 18 17.31 11.87 -10.65
C ALA A 18 15.96 11.83 -11.40
N HIS A 19 15.88 12.43 -12.60
CA HIS A 19 14.70 12.32 -13.46
C HIS A 19 14.63 10.93 -14.13
N LEU A 20 15.78 10.41 -14.59
CA LEU A 20 15.88 9.06 -15.17
C LEU A 20 15.65 7.93 -14.13
N ILE A 21 16.07 8.17 -12.88
CA ILE A 21 15.91 7.22 -11.77
C ILE A 21 14.57 7.42 -11.03
N GLY A 22 13.97 8.62 -11.10
CA GLY A 22 12.66 8.94 -10.52
C GLY A 22 11.51 8.14 -11.12
N GLU A 23 11.72 7.61 -12.34
CA GLU A 23 10.85 6.68 -13.08
C GLU A 23 10.88 5.24 -12.54
N GLN A 24 11.81 4.90 -11.64
CA GLN A 24 11.93 3.53 -11.10
C GLN A 24 11.09 3.35 -9.83
N ASN A 25 10.52 2.14 -9.70
CA ASN A 25 9.83 1.73 -8.48
C ASN A 25 10.77 1.80 -7.28
N ARG A 26 10.29 2.37 -6.17
CA ARG A 26 11.05 2.49 -4.92
C ARG A 26 10.67 1.37 -3.97
N THR A 27 11.63 0.87 -3.20
CA THR A 27 11.34 -0.06 -2.11
C THR A 27 10.57 0.66 -1.02
N MET A 28 9.46 0.08 -0.61
CA MET A 28 8.53 0.65 0.35
C MET A 28 8.11 -0.42 1.36
N LEU A 29 7.82 -0.01 2.59
CA LEU A 29 7.21 -0.87 3.58
C LEU A 29 5.70 -0.66 3.55
N PHE A 30 4.96 -1.72 3.22
CA PHE A 30 3.50 -1.72 3.24
C PHE A 30 3.00 -2.40 4.51
N GLN A 31 2.33 -1.63 5.36
CA GLN A 31 1.83 -2.09 6.65
C GLN A 31 0.31 -2.24 6.61
N VAL A 32 -0.16 -3.45 6.93
CA VAL A 32 -1.57 -3.74 7.18
C VAL A 32 -1.82 -3.66 8.68
N GLY A 33 -2.45 -2.58 9.13
CA GLY A 33 -2.84 -2.39 10.53
C GLY A 33 -4.21 -2.99 10.84
N ARG A 34 -4.63 -2.86 12.10
CA ARG A 34 -5.96 -3.33 12.54
C ARG A 34 -7.13 -2.53 11.98
N SER A 35 -6.91 -1.25 11.67
CA SER A 35 -7.96 -0.31 11.24
C SER A 35 -7.54 0.56 10.04
N GLU A 36 -6.37 0.30 9.46
CA GLU A 36 -5.71 1.20 8.53
C GLU A 36 -4.64 0.50 7.69
N LEU A 37 -4.33 1.10 6.54
CA LEU A 37 -3.23 0.75 5.65
C LEU A 37 -2.22 1.90 5.62
N ARG A 38 -0.92 1.57 5.63
CA ARG A 38 0.16 2.54 5.55
C ARG A 38 1.22 2.13 4.55
N LEU A 39 1.71 3.10 3.79
CA LEU A 39 2.88 2.97 2.93
C LEU A 39 4.00 3.85 3.48
N ILE A 40 5.10 3.24 3.91
CA ILE A 40 6.20 3.92 4.59
C ILE A 40 7.44 3.88 3.69
N SER A 41 8.03 5.05 3.47
CA SER A 41 9.32 5.15 2.77
C SER A 41 10.43 4.96 3.80
N PRO A 42 11.21 3.87 3.72
CA PRO A 42 12.34 3.67 4.62
C PRO A 42 13.39 4.78 4.43
N ASP A 43 13.65 5.17 3.19
CA ASP A 43 14.66 6.19 2.85
C ASP A 43 14.31 7.57 3.40
N ARG A 44 13.05 7.98 3.24
CA ARG A 44 12.57 9.30 3.71
C ARG A 44 12.12 9.27 5.17
N LYS A 45 12.11 8.10 5.82
CA LYS A 45 11.61 7.89 7.18
C LYS A 45 10.23 8.50 7.41
N GLN A 46 9.35 8.40 6.41
CA GLN A 46 8.04 9.06 6.45
C GLN A 46 6.93 8.14 5.90
N ILE A 47 5.72 8.35 6.42
CA ILE A 47 4.50 7.76 5.88
C ILE A 47 4.10 8.55 4.63
N LEU A 48 4.00 7.88 3.48
CA LEU A 48 3.56 8.50 2.22
C LEU A 48 2.07 8.36 1.98
N LEU A 49 1.48 7.26 2.46
CA LEU A 49 0.07 6.97 2.32
C LEU A 49 -0.43 6.43 3.65
N HIS A 50 -1.57 6.98 4.09
CA HIS A 50 -2.27 6.54 5.28
C HIS A 50 -3.77 6.57 5.00
N ARG A 51 -4.41 5.40 5.06
CA ARG A 51 -5.84 5.25 4.74
C ARG A 51 -6.50 4.36 5.79
N ALA A 52 -7.59 4.83 6.38
CA ALA A 52 -8.40 4.04 7.31
C ALA A 52 -9.26 3.02 6.54
N PHE A 53 -9.57 1.88 7.14
CA PHE A 53 -10.40 0.86 6.47
C PHE A 53 -11.79 1.35 6.10
N LYS A 54 -12.36 2.31 6.85
CA LYS A 54 -13.64 2.95 6.52
C LYS A 54 -13.65 3.60 5.12
N ASP A 55 -12.48 4.00 4.62
CA ASP A 55 -12.34 4.66 3.33
C ASP A 55 -11.92 3.67 2.22
N VAL A 56 -11.52 2.43 2.57
CA VAL A 56 -11.14 1.40 1.60
C VAL A 56 -12.40 0.75 1.02
N ALA A 57 -12.57 0.86 -0.29
CA ALA A 57 -13.73 0.33 -1.01
C ALA A 57 -13.49 -1.07 -1.57
N SER A 58 -12.28 -1.35 -2.08
CA SER A 58 -11.94 -2.64 -2.66
C SER A 58 -10.44 -2.89 -2.63
N CYS A 59 -10.03 -4.16 -2.67
CA CYS A 59 -8.64 -4.60 -2.78
C CYS A 59 -8.57 -5.83 -3.70
N VAL A 60 -7.69 -5.79 -4.70
CA VAL A 60 -7.65 -6.74 -5.81
C VAL A 60 -6.21 -7.12 -6.19
N LEU A 61 -6.07 -8.32 -6.76
CA LEU A 61 -4.85 -8.78 -7.41
C LEU A 61 -4.83 -8.36 -8.88
N GLY A 62 -3.64 -8.12 -9.42
CA GLY A 62 -3.43 -7.88 -10.83
C GLY A 62 -3.72 -9.14 -11.65
N ARG A 63 -4.47 -8.99 -12.74
CA ARG A 63 -4.82 -10.13 -13.62
C ARG A 63 -3.72 -10.43 -14.64
N ALA A 64 -3.19 -9.39 -15.30
CA ALA A 64 -2.11 -9.51 -16.26
C ALA A 64 -0.74 -9.57 -15.57
N ASN A 65 -0.52 -8.67 -14.61
CA ASN A 65 0.69 -8.62 -13.79
C ASN A 65 0.36 -9.17 -12.40
N LYS A 66 0.54 -10.48 -12.20
CA LYS A 66 0.09 -11.18 -10.98
C LYS A 66 0.87 -10.80 -9.73
N GLU A 67 2.10 -10.31 -9.89
CA GLU A 67 2.90 -9.75 -8.81
C GLU A 67 2.42 -8.36 -8.36
N HIS A 68 1.35 -7.82 -8.95
CA HIS A 68 0.77 -6.56 -8.54
C HIS A 68 -0.49 -6.78 -7.70
N PHE A 69 -0.71 -5.88 -6.75
CA PHE A 69 -2.01 -5.71 -6.11
C PHE A 69 -2.38 -4.24 -6.11
N GLY A 70 -3.65 -3.96 -5.88
CA GLY A 70 -4.10 -2.59 -5.68
C GLY A 70 -5.35 -2.50 -4.83
N PHE A 71 -5.61 -1.31 -4.33
CA PHE A 71 -6.84 -1.03 -3.61
C PHE A 71 -7.41 0.33 -4.01
N VAL A 72 -8.73 0.42 -3.93
CA VAL A 72 -9.48 1.65 -4.16
C VAL A 72 -9.89 2.21 -2.81
N CYS A 73 -9.69 3.50 -2.60
CA CYS A 73 -10.20 4.17 -1.42
C CYS A 73 -10.82 5.53 -1.76
N ARG A 74 -11.76 5.97 -0.92
CA ARG A 74 -12.38 7.28 -1.01
C ARG A 74 -11.39 8.35 -0.57
N GLU A 75 -11.28 9.41 -1.36
CA GLU A 75 -10.55 10.62 -1.01
C GLU A 75 -11.50 11.74 -0.59
N THR A 76 -10.94 12.92 -0.32
CA THR A 76 -11.73 14.13 -0.10
C THR A 76 -12.56 14.46 -1.36
N ASN A 77 -13.73 15.05 -1.16
CA ASN A 77 -14.66 15.48 -2.23
C ASN A 77 -15.34 14.34 -2.99
N ASP A 78 -15.65 13.22 -2.31
CA ASP A 78 -16.36 12.05 -2.86
C ASP A 78 -15.71 11.46 -4.13
N SER A 79 -14.42 11.71 -4.30
CA SER A 79 -13.60 11.09 -5.33
C SER A 79 -12.99 9.79 -4.83
N TYR A 80 -12.56 8.94 -5.76
CA TYR A 80 -11.88 7.68 -5.45
C TYR A 80 -10.52 7.64 -6.12
N ALA A 81 -9.52 7.14 -5.40
CA ALA A 81 -8.19 6.88 -5.92
C ALA A 81 -7.89 5.38 -5.89
N CYS A 82 -7.24 4.90 -6.95
CA CYS A 82 -6.73 3.54 -7.05
C CYS A 82 -5.21 3.56 -6.87
N TYR A 83 -4.73 2.80 -5.89
CA TYR A 83 -3.30 2.64 -5.61
C TYR A 83 -2.86 1.27 -6.06
N VAL A 84 -1.81 1.20 -6.88
CA VAL A 84 -1.26 -0.05 -7.41
C VAL A 84 0.17 -0.21 -6.94
N PHE A 85 0.51 -1.40 -6.46
CA PHE A 85 1.81 -1.73 -5.91
C PHE A 85 2.35 -2.99 -6.59
N LYS A 86 3.64 -2.99 -6.87
CA LYS A 86 4.37 -4.16 -7.33
C LYS A 86 5.02 -4.86 -6.13
N CYS A 87 4.78 -6.15 -6.00
CA CYS A 87 5.42 -7.04 -5.03
C CYS A 87 6.63 -7.75 -5.64
N GLU A 88 7.37 -8.47 -4.80
CA GLU A 88 8.48 -9.33 -5.25
C GLU A 88 7.99 -10.51 -6.11
N SER A 89 6.80 -11.05 -5.80
CA SER A 89 6.20 -12.18 -6.49
C SER A 89 4.67 -12.17 -6.40
N ASP A 90 4.04 -13.02 -7.22
CA ASP A 90 2.59 -13.32 -7.17
C ASP A 90 2.15 -13.85 -5.78
N SER A 91 2.96 -14.71 -5.16
CA SER A 91 2.67 -15.22 -3.81
C SER A 91 2.62 -14.11 -2.78
N ILE A 92 3.58 -13.18 -2.81
CA ILE A 92 3.59 -12.03 -1.89
C ILE A 92 2.40 -11.10 -2.15
N ALA A 93 2.06 -10.82 -3.41
CA ALA A 93 0.87 -10.04 -3.73
C ALA A 93 -0.41 -10.68 -3.18
N THR A 94 -0.54 -12.00 -3.35
CA THR A 94 -1.66 -12.80 -2.84
C THR A 94 -1.76 -12.76 -1.32
N GLU A 95 -0.64 -12.93 -0.62
CA GLU A 95 -0.57 -12.84 0.85
C GLU A 95 -1.00 -11.46 1.36
N VAL A 96 -0.52 -10.39 0.73
CA VAL A 96 -0.90 -9.01 1.10
C VAL A 96 -2.39 -8.79 0.93
N VAL A 97 -2.98 -9.20 -0.20
CA VAL A 97 -4.43 -9.07 -0.42
C VAL A 97 -5.23 -9.86 0.60
N ASN A 98 -4.79 -11.07 0.95
CA ASN A 98 -5.44 -11.88 1.97
C ASN A 98 -5.35 -11.24 3.36
N ALA A 99 -4.20 -10.69 3.73
CA ALA A 99 -4.02 -9.96 4.99
C ALA A 99 -4.94 -8.74 5.07
N ILE A 100 -5.05 -7.95 3.99
CA ILE A 100 -5.96 -6.80 3.90
C ILE A 100 -7.42 -7.25 4.10
N LYS A 101 -7.85 -8.32 3.41
CA LYS A 101 -9.21 -8.86 3.52
C LYS A 101 -9.52 -9.33 4.94
N GLN A 102 -8.60 -10.07 5.57
CA GLN A 102 -8.76 -10.52 6.95
C GLN A 102 -8.87 -9.35 7.92
N ALA A 103 -8.00 -8.35 7.78
CA ALA A 103 -8.03 -7.15 8.62
C ALA A 103 -9.32 -6.34 8.43
N PHE A 104 -9.84 -6.24 7.20
CA PHE A 104 -11.12 -5.59 6.91
C PHE A 104 -12.30 -6.28 7.60
N VAL A 105 -12.39 -7.60 7.50
CA VAL A 105 -13.43 -8.40 8.18
C VAL A 105 -13.32 -8.24 9.70
N ALA A 106 -12.11 -8.35 10.25
CA ALA A 106 -11.88 -8.19 11.69
C ALA A 106 -12.28 -6.78 12.17
N HIS A 107 -11.99 -5.74 11.38
CA HIS A 107 -12.40 -4.36 11.71
C HIS A 107 -13.92 -4.20 11.69
N ALA A 108 -14.61 -4.75 10.69
CA ALA A 108 -16.07 -4.70 10.60
C ALA A 108 -16.74 -5.39 11.81
N GLU A 109 -16.23 -6.54 12.24
CA GLU A 109 -16.74 -7.25 13.42
C GLU A 109 -16.52 -6.48 14.73
N LEU A 110 -15.38 -5.76 14.86
CA LEU A 110 -15.14 -4.87 16.00
C LEU A 110 -16.14 -3.71 16.04
N LEU A 111 -16.48 -3.13 14.88
CA LEU A 111 -17.46 -2.04 14.80
C LEU A 111 -18.87 -2.52 15.20
N LYS A 112 -19.30 -3.71 14.76
CA LYS A 112 -20.59 -4.29 15.18
C LYS A 112 -20.68 -4.44 16.70
N LYS A 113 -19.68 -5.06 17.31
CA LYS A 113 -19.61 -5.26 18.78
C LYS A 113 -19.63 -3.97 19.58
N SER A 114 -19.14 -2.86 19.02
CA SER A 114 -19.19 -1.56 19.69
C SER A 114 -20.59 -0.93 19.67
N ARG A 115 -21.37 -1.18 18.61
CA ARG A 115 -22.74 -0.68 18.46
C ARG A 115 -23.71 -1.45 19.33
N ASP A 116 -23.54 -2.76 19.47
CA ASP A 116 -24.41 -3.61 20.30
C ASP A 116 -24.24 -3.36 21.81
N LYS A 117 -23.23 -2.58 22.22
CA LYS A 117 -22.95 -2.21 23.62
C LYS A 117 -23.37 -0.78 23.99
N SER A 118 -23.83 0.00 23.03
CA SER A 118 -24.27 1.40 23.21
C SER A 118 -25.79 1.47 23.18
#